data_AF-A0A382YEQ4-F1
#
_entry.id   AF-A0A382YEQ4-F1
#
_cell.length_a   1.000
_cell.length_b   1.000
_cell.length_c   1.000
_cell.angle_alpha   90.00
_cell.angle_beta   90.00
_cell.angle_gamma   90.00
#
_symmetry.space_group_name_H-M   'P 1'
#
loop_
_entity.id
_entity.type
_entity.pdbx_description
1 polymer ?
#
loop_
_entity_poly.entity_id
_entity_poly.type
_entity_poly.pdbx_seq_one_letter_code
_entity_poly.pdbx_strand_id
1 'polypeptide(L)'
;MKLKLRTGTEPQSQEDSNINGPVTAAEMYQVQDSYVRFNQKDHMGSKMIWDADAEEERAKLKVKQRLLMDKGRTGYDAPAWSLDSAADSLLDLMEFSKNRPDSKATAWQTKLEPAPTGRPETTAKEASQILRKAAHLFGADQVGFAKLDRRWVYSHYFDAETNENHPIKFSDEPGYEEYDQPIRLEDGTRVIPKEMQNVVVMLHEWGKDVEGTEHAPTLLTEGLSTLAYARMAPTLWMMAEFIRGLGYNAIP
;
A
#
# COMPACT_ATOMS: atom_id res chain seq x y z
N MET A 1 25.76 -6.10 31.09
CA MET A 1 26.05 -6.46 29.69
C MET A 1 25.86 -5.20 28.85
N LYS A 2 26.95 -4.52 28.47
CA LYS A 2 26.90 -3.23 27.75
C LYS A 2 26.73 -3.50 26.25
N LEU A 3 25.57 -3.18 25.69
CA LEU A 3 25.39 -3.14 24.23
C LEU A 3 26.21 -1.96 23.69
N LYS A 4 27.20 -2.24 22.84
CA LYS A 4 27.89 -1.22 22.05
C LYS A 4 27.00 -0.87 20.86
N LEU A 5 26.46 0.35 20.84
CA LEU A 5 25.87 0.96 19.65
C LEU A 5 27.00 1.25 18.65
N ARG A 6 26.84 0.81 17.40
CA ARG A 6 27.76 1.14 16.30
C ARG A 6 27.60 2.63 15.98
N THR A 7 28.56 3.44 16.41
CA THR A 7 28.74 4.82 15.95
C THR A 7 29.63 4.82 14.71
N GLY A 8 29.12 5.34 13.60
CA GLY A 8 29.88 5.62 12.37
C GLY A 8 29.86 4.49 11.35
N THR A 9 28.98 4.61 10.35
CA THR A 9 29.18 3.93 9.07
C THR A 9 29.45 5.04 8.06
N GLU A 10 30.69 5.13 7.56
CA GLU A 10 30.99 5.92 6.37
C GLU A 10 30.12 5.42 5.21
N PRO A 11 29.68 6.28 4.28
CA PRO A 11 28.85 5.86 3.17
C PRO A 11 29.61 4.83 2.35
N GLN A 12 29.20 3.56 2.48
CA GLN A 12 29.66 2.51 1.58
C GLN A 12 29.24 2.92 0.18
N SER A 13 30.24 3.07 -0.70
CA SER A 13 30.04 3.20 -2.13
C SER A 13 29.06 2.13 -2.58
N GLN A 14 28.00 2.53 -3.29
CA GLN A 14 27.07 1.63 -3.97
C GLN A 14 27.80 0.90 -5.11
N GLU A 15 28.66 -0.04 -4.74
CA GLU A 15 28.82 -1.25 -5.51
C GLU A 15 27.57 -2.07 -5.21
N ASP A 16 26.59 -2.00 -6.12
CA ASP A 16 25.47 -2.94 -6.15
C ASP A 16 26.07 -4.35 -6.06
N SER A 17 25.76 -5.02 -4.96
CA SER A 17 26.30 -6.32 -4.61
C SER A 17 26.06 -7.30 -5.76
N ASN A 18 27.16 -7.71 -6.37
CA ASN A 18 27.27 -8.85 -7.26
C ASN A 18 26.91 -10.11 -6.44
N ILE A 19 25.63 -10.48 -6.41
CA ILE A 19 25.15 -11.75 -5.90
C ILE A 19 24.26 -12.33 -7.00
N ASN A 20 24.44 -13.63 -7.28
CA ASN A 20 23.69 -14.53 -8.16
C ASN A 20 22.32 -13.98 -8.63
N GLY A 21 22.01 -14.18 -9.93
CA GLY A 21 20.83 -13.65 -10.62
C GLY A 21 19.51 -13.61 -9.82
N PRO A 22 18.53 -12.79 -10.25
CA PRO A 22 17.42 -12.34 -9.41
C PRO A 22 16.72 -13.49 -8.67
N VAL A 23 16.85 -13.51 -7.35
CA VAL A 23 16.18 -14.45 -6.44
C VAL A 23 14.79 -13.91 -6.13
N THR A 24 13.75 -14.73 -6.28
CA THR A 24 12.38 -14.36 -5.93
C THR A 24 12.21 -14.26 -4.42
N ALA A 25 11.26 -13.45 -3.95
CA ALA A 25 10.95 -13.37 -2.52
C ALA A 25 10.65 -14.75 -1.92
N ALA A 26 9.99 -15.62 -2.68
CA ALA A 26 9.66 -16.93 -2.17
C ALA A 26 10.85 -17.89 -2.07
N GLU A 27 11.84 -17.78 -2.95
CA GLU A 27 13.09 -18.52 -2.80
C GLU A 27 13.86 -17.98 -1.58
N MET A 28 13.92 -16.65 -1.43
CA MET A 28 14.55 -15.99 -0.27
C MET A 28 13.94 -16.43 1.06
N TYR A 29 12.61 -16.51 1.11
CA TYR A 29 11.86 -16.92 2.31
C TYR A 29 11.58 -18.42 2.40
N GLN A 30 12.06 -19.23 1.44
CA GLN A 30 11.85 -20.68 1.39
C GLN A 30 10.37 -21.06 1.56
N VAL A 31 9.50 -20.45 0.76
CA VAL A 31 8.05 -20.67 0.83
C VAL A 31 7.74 -22.13 0.52
N GLN A 32 6.99 -22.75 1.41
CA GLN A 32 6.59 -24.16 1.30
C GLN A 32 5.52 -24.35 0.22
N ASP A 33 5.51 -25.52 -0.43
CA ASP A 33 4.50 -25.87 -1.43
C ASP A 33 3.06 -25.91 -0.87
N SER A 34 2.93 -26.08 0.45
CA SER A 34 1.66 -26.04 1.17
C SER A 34 1.13 -24.63 1.43
N TYR A 35 1.89 -23.59 1.08
CA TYR A 35 1.45 -22.21 1.28
C TYR A 35 0.21 -21.89 0.43
N VAL A 36 -0.77 -21.25 1.06
CA VAL A 36 -1.99 -20.77 0.40
C VAL A 36 -2.11 -19.26 0.60
N ARG A 37 -2.69 -18.56 -0.39
CA ARG A 37 -2.90 -17.11 -0.34
C ARG A 37 -3.65 -16.70 0.92
N PHE A 38 -3.10 -15.74 1.66
CA PHE A 38 -3.66 -15.26 2.92
C PHE A 38 -5.04 -14.61 2.72
N ASN A 39 -5.99 -14.83 3.62
CA ASN A 39 -7.30 -14.19 3.59
C ASN A 39 -7.22 -12.84 4.34
N GLN A 40 -7.53 -11.73 3.68
CA GLN A 40 -7.42 -10.39 4.27
C GLN A 40 -8.26 -10.24 5.56
N LYS A 41 -9.40 -10.93 5.68
CA LYS A 41 -10.22 -10.88 6.89
C LYS A 41 -9.44 -11.27 8.16
N ASP A 42 -8.42 -12.11 8.01
CA ASP A 42 -7.66 -12.65 9.14
C ASP A 42 -6.51 -11.74 9.62
N HIS A 43 -6.17 -10.68 8.90
CA HIS A 43 -5.15 -9.76 9.40
C HIS A 43 -5.68 -8.93 10.57
N MET A 44 -4.79 -8.53 11.47
CA MET A 44 -5.15 -7.86 12.72
C MET A 44 -6.02 -6.60 12.52
N GLY A 45 -5.71 -5.79 11.50
CA GLY A 45 -6.54 -4.62 11.18
C GLY A 45 -8.01 -4.92 10.81
N SER A 46 -8.30 -6.05 10.15
CA SER A 46 -9.66 -6.48 9.81
C SER A 46 -10.34 -7.10 11.02
N LYS A 47 -9.59 -7.89 11.81
CA LYS A 47 -10.08 -8.49 13.06
C LYS A 47 -10.64 -7.45 14.02
N MET A 48 -10.01 -6.28 14.13
CA MET A 48 -10.52 -5.17 14.94
C MET A 48 -11.92 -4.65 14.55
N ILE A 49 -12.51 -5.13 13.46
CA ILE A 49 -13.84 -4.76 12.99
C ILE A 49 -14.86 -5.86 13.28
N TRP A 50 -14.50 -7.14 13.09
CA TRP A 50 -15.45 -8.25 13.18
C TRP A 50 -15.28 -9.15 14.40
N ASP A 51 -14.12 -9.11 15.05
CA ASP A 51 -13.83 -9.85 16.28
C ASP A 51 -14.13 -8.98 17.49
N ALA A 52 -15.05 -9.42 18.35
CA ALA A 52 -15.59 -8.61 19.44
C ALA A 52 -14.50 -8.23 20.46
N ASP A 53 -13.59 -9.13 20.79
CA ASP A 53 -12.51 -8.86 21.74
C ASP A 53 -11.53 -7.83 21.17
N ALA A 54 -11.18 -7.94 19.89
CA ALA A 54 -10.31 -6.97 19.21
C ALA A 54 -10.97 -5.60 19.03
N GLU A 55 -12.28 -5.56 18.76
CA GLU A 55 -13.06 -4.32 18.65
C GLU A 55 -13.10 -3.58 20.00
N GLU A 56 -13.35 -4.31 21.10
CA GLU A 56 -13.39 -3.72 22.44
C GLU A 56 -12.04 -3.08 22.82
N GLU A 57 -10.93 -3.74 22.51
CA GLU A 57 -9.59 -3.18 22.74
C GLU A 57 -9.31 -1.96 21.86
N ARG A 58 -9.78 -1.96 20.61
CA ARG A 58 -9.64 -0.80 19.72
C ARG A 58 -10.42 0.41 20.24
N ALA A 59 -11.62 0.22 20.75
CA ALA A 59 -12.45 1.31 21.29
C ALA A 59 -11.74 2.05 22.45
N LYS A 60 -10.90 1.36 23.22
CA LYS A 60 -10.12 1.94 24.33
C LYS A 60 -9.00 2.88 23.86
N LEU A 61 -8.55 2.82 22.61
CA LEU A 61 -7.39 3.60 22.12
C LEU A 61 -7.69 5.10 21.96
N LYS A 62 -8.80 5.46 21.30
CA LYS A 62 -9.16 6.88 21.05
C LYS A 62 -9.39 7.66 22.35
N VAL A 63 -10.02 7.02 23.34
CA VAL A 63 -10.27 7.62 24.67
C VAL A 63 -8.96 7.95 25.38
N LYS A 64 -7.92 7.12 25.20
CA LYS A 64 -6.62 7.32 25.84
C LYS A 64 -5.90 8.54 25.26
N GLN A 65 -5.91 8.78 23.95
CA GLN A 65 -5.19 9.91 23.33
C GLN A 65 -5.62 11.26 23.91
N ARG A 66 -6.93 11.55 23.94
CA ARG A 66 -7.46 12.81 24.48
C ARG A 66 -7.11 13.00 25.96
N LEU A 67 -7.25 11.94 26.75
CA LEU A 67 -6.87 11.95 28.17
C LEU A 67 -5.37 12.24 28.38
N LEU A 68 -4.49 11.74 27.49
CA LEU A 68 -3.06 12.01 27.57
C LEU A 68 -2.72 13.47 27.24
N MET A 69 -3.45 14.09 26.30
CA MET A 69 -3.34 15.53 26.02
C MET A 69 -3.84 16.40 27.17
N ASP A 70 -5.03 16.08 27.72
CA ASP A 70 -5.62 16.84 28.84
C ASP A 70 -4.70 16.82 30.08
N LYS A 71 -3.93 15.75 30.25
CA LYS A 71 -2.92 15.60 31.31
C LYS A 71 -1.58 16.28 30.99
N GLY A 72 -1.44 16.91 29.83
CA GLY A 72 -0.21 17.57 29.40
C GLY A 72 0.98 16.62 29.22
N ARG A 73 0.74 15.37 28.82
CA ARG A 73 1.83 14.40 28.63
C ARG A 73 2.71 14.84 27.46
N THR A 74 4.03 14.80 27.67
CA THR A 74 5.01 15.08 26.61
C THR A 74 4.74 14.22 25.36
N GLY A 75 4.74 14.86 24.19
CA GLY A 75 4.43 14.22 22.91
C GLY A 75 2.93 14.07 22.59
N TYR A 76 2.06 14.59 23.45
CA TYR A 76 0.60 14.70 23.22
C TYR A 76 0.22 16.19 23.32
N ASP A 77 0.64 16.97 22.34
CA ASP A 77 0.45 18.42 22.27
C ASP A 77 -0.33 18.85 21.01
N ALA A 78 -0.70 20.13 20.96
CA ALA A 78 -1.50 20.67 19.87
C ALA A 78 -0.83 20.53 18.49
N PRO A 79 0.48 20.81 18.31
CA PRO A 79 1.15 20.56 17.03
C PRO A 79 1.08 19.10 16.56
N ALA A 80 1.34 18.12 17.44
CA ALA A 80 1.26 16.71 17.09
C ALA A 80 -0.17 16.30 16.71
N TRP A 81 -1.18 16.77 17.46
CA TRP A 81 -2.58 16.54 17.15
C TRP A 81 -3.00 17.15 15.82
N SER A 82 -2.60 18.40 15.56
CA SER A 82 -2.92 19.09 14.31
C SER A 82 -2.25 18.44 13.10
N LEU A 83 -1.03 17.90 13.25
CA LEU A 83 -0.36 17.14 12.20
C LEU A 83 -1.17 15.91 11.80
N ASP A 84 -1.54 15.09 12.79
CA ASP A 84 -2.33 13.88 12.56
C ASP A 84 -3.69 14.21 11.94
N SER A 85 -4.42 15.16 12.54
CA SER A 85 -5.73 15.61 12.03
C SER A 85 -5.67 16.16 10.60
N ALA A 86 -4.61 16.90 10.26
CA ALA A 86 -4.45 17.43 8.90
C ALA A 86 -4.18 16.31 7.89
N ALA A 87 -3.36 15.31 8.25
CA ALA A 87 -3.10 14.16 7.42
C ALA A 87 -4.35 13.28 7.24
N ASP A 88 -5.07 13.01 8.33
CA ASP A 88 -6.31 12.23 8.34
C ASP A 88 -7.37 12.88 7.44
N SER A 89 -7.49 14.22 7.45
CA SER A 89 -8.45 14.92 6.60
C SER A 89 -8.23 14.71 5.09
N LEU A 90 -6.99 14.47 4.65
CA LEU A 90 -6.71 14.11 3.25
C LEU A 90 -7.08 12.65 2.94
N LEU A 91 -6.85 11.74 3.89
CA LEU A 91 -7.28 10.34 3.77
C LEU A 91 -8.81 10.26 3.60
N ASP A 92 -9.54 11.00 4.43
CA ASP A 92 -10.99 11.12 4.37
C ASP A 92 -11.45 11.72 3.04
N LEU A 93 -10.84 12.82 2.61
CA LEU A 93 -11.18 13.50 1.35
C LEU A 93 -11.03 12.56 0.13
N MET A 94 -9.99 11.74 0.13
CA MET A 94 -9.70 10.79 -0.95
C MET A 94 -10.40 9.44 -0.77
N GLU A 95 -11.13 9.24 0.34
CA GLU A 95 -11.72 7.97 0.78
C GLU A 95 -10.71 6.81 0.74
N PHE A 96 -9.46 7.08 1.12
CA PHE A 96 -8.37 6.11 1.02
C PHE A 96 -8.22 5.31 2.30
N SER A 97 -8.03 3.99 2.15
CA SER A 97 -7.55 3.12 3.22
C SER A 97 -6.66 2.02 2.64
N LYS A 98 -5.53 1.76 3.30
CA LYS A 98 -4.48 0.81 2.87
C LYS A 98 -4.93 -0.64 2.63
N ASN A 99 -6.14 -0.98 3.07
CA ASN A 99 -6.72 -2.33 2.94
C ASN A 99 -8.12 -2.28 2.32
N ARG A 100 -8.55 -1.14 1.78
CA ARG A 100 -9.85 -0.99 1.11
C ARG A 100 -9.64 -0.97 -0.41
N PRO A 101 -9.86 -2.09 -1.11
CA PRO A 101 -9.81 -2.10 -2.57
C PRO A 101 -11.02 -1.36 -3.18
N ASP A 102 -10.81 -0.83 -4.38
CA ASP A 102 -11.86 -0.36 -5.28
C ASP A 102 -12.76 0.74 -4.70
N SER A 103 -12.16 1.71 -4.02
CA SER A 103 -12.84 2.87 -3.45
C SER A 103 -12.07 4.14 -3.76
N LYS A 104 -12.66 5.03 -4.57
CA LYS A 104 -12.08 6.33 -4.99
C LYS A 104 -10.60 6.23 -5.36
N ALA A 105 -9.69 6.64 -4.46
CA ALA A 105 -8.24 6.59 -4.66
C ALA A 105 -7.69 5.18 -4.96
N THR A 106 -8.40 4.13 -4.57
CA THR A 106 -8.08 2.73 -4.88
C THR A 106 -9.00 2.11 -5.94
N ALA A 107 -9.78 2.91 -6.68
CA ALA A 107 -10.72 2.40 -7.69
C ALA A 107 -10.00 1.60 -8.79
N TRP A 108 -10.56 0.44 -9.15
CA TRP A 108 -10.04 -0.42 -10.20
C TRP A 108 -10.43 0.06 -11.59
N GLN A 109 -11.52 0.82 -11.66
CA GLN A 109 -12.10 1.38 -12.87
C GLN A 109 -11.78 2.89 -12.97
N THR A 110 -11.68 3.39 -14.20
CA THR A 110 -11.48 4.82 -14.47
C THR A 110 -12.50 5.34 -15.49
N LYS A 111 -12.70 6.66 -15.49
CA LYS A 111 -13.39 7.40 -16.56
C LYS A 111 -12.40 8.12 -17.49
N LEU A 112 -11.10 7.98 -17.24
CA LEU A 112 -10.06 8.57 -18.07
C LEU A 112 -9.96 7.79 -19.38
N GLU A 113 -10.11 8.52 -20.49
CA GLU A 113 -9.85 7.97 -21.81
C GLU A 113 -8.34 7.85 -22.04
N PRO A 114 -7.86 6.72 -22.60
CA PRO A 114 -6.46 6.58 -22.99
C PRO A 114 -6.02 7.67 -23.97
N ALA A 115 -4.70 7.87 -24.06
CA ALA A 115 -4.10 8.79 -25.00
C ALA A 115 -4.58 8.48 -26.44
N PRO A 116 -4.96 9.50 -27.23
CA PRO A 116 -5.54 9.29 -28.57
C PRO A 116 -4.55 8.66 -29.56
N THR A 117 -3.25 8.68 -29.23
CA THR A 117 -2.18 8.03 -30.01
C THR A 117 -2.07 6.53 -29.76
N GLY A 118 -2.85 5.97 -28.83
CA GLY A 118 -2.76 4.57 -28.42
C GLY A 118 -1.57 4.28 -27.50
N ARG A 119 -1.30 2.98 -27.29
CA ARG A 119 -0.19 2.50 -26.45
C ARG A 119 1.15 2.89 -27.09
N PRO A 120 2.08 3.50 -26.34
CA PRO A 120 3.40 3.80 -26.89
C PRO A 120 4.19 2.51 -27.11
N GLU A 121 4.83 2.40 -28.28
CA GLU A 121 5.81 1.35 -28.56
C GLU A 121 7.07 1.62 -27.74
N THR A 122 7.31 0.79 -26.72
CA THR A 122 8.46 0.93 -25.81
C THR A 122 9.06 -0.43 -25.49
N THR A 123 10.37 -0.46 -25.29
CA THR A 123 11.02 -1.59 -24.63
C THR A 123 10.69 -1.59 -23.13
N ALA A 124 10.82 -2.74 -22.47
CA ALA A 124 10.62 -2.83 -21.02
C ALA A 124 11.53 -1.86 -20.24
N LYS A 125 12.76 -1.63 -20.74
CA LYS A 125 13.70 -0.68 -20.15
C LYS A 125 13.17 0.75 -20.23
N GLU A 126 12.72 1.19 -21.40
CA GLU A 126 12.15 2.53 -21.59
C GLU A 126 10.88 2.73 -20.76
N ALA A 127 9.96 1.75 -20.78
CA ALA A 127 8.77 1.78 -19.95
C ALA A 127 9.11 1.95 -18.46
N SER A 128 10.07 1.18 -17.95
CA SER A 128 10.51 1.29 -16.54
C SER A 128 11.11 2.67 -16.21
N GLN A 129 11.83 3.30 -17.15
CA GLN A 129 12.39 4.63 -16.97
C GLN A 129 11.30 5.70 -16.96
N ILE A 130 10.30 5.57 -17.83
CA ILE A 130 9.13 6.47 -17.87
C ILE A 130 8.36 6.36 -16.57
N LEU A 131 8.00 5.15 -16.15
CA LEU A 131 7.25 4.91 -14.91
C LEU A 131 8.03 5.38 -13.68
N ARG A 132 9.35 5.21 -13.64
CA ARG A 132 10.21 5.70 -12.56
C ARG A 132 10.15 7.23 -12.45
N LYS A 133 10.27 7.94 -13.57
CA LYS A 133 10.16 9.40 -13.60
C LYS A 133 8.77 9.87 -13.18
N ALA A 134 7.71 9.23 -13.67
CA ALA A 134 6.33 9.55 -13.30
C ALA A 134 6.10 9.35 -11.78
N ALA A 135 6.51 8.23 -11.21
CA ALA A 135 6.37 7.96 -9.78
C ALA A 135 7.04 9.02 -8.90
N HIS A 136 8.26 9.45 -9.25
CA HIS A 136 8.94 10.54 -8.53
C HIS A 136 8.24 11.90 -8.70
N LEU A 137 7.77 12.23 -9.91
CA LEU A 137 6.99 13.46 -10.15
C LEU A 137 5.69 13.47 -9.33
N PHE A 138 5.09 12.30 -9.10
CA PHE A 138 3.87 12.13 -8.32
C PHE A 138 4.11 12.03 -6.81
N GLY A 139 5.35 12.03 -6.34
CA GLY A 139 5.69 12.12 -4.92
C GLY A 139 6.20 10.83 -4.26
N ALA A 140 6.56 9.80 -5.02
CA ALA A 140 7.27 8.65 -4.48
C ALA A 140 8.76 8.98 -4.24
N ASP A 141 9.29 8.61 -3.07
CA ASP A 141 10.71 8.81 -2.73
C ASP A 141 11.59 7.75 -3.40
N GLN A 142 11.09 6.50 -3.51
CA GLN A 142 11.72 5.44 -4.30
C GLN A 142 10.68 4.62 -5.05
N VAL A 143 11.12 3.96 -6.12
CA VAL A 143 10.28 3.07 -6.92
C VAL A 143 11.04 1.84 -7.40
N GLY A 144 10.39 0.69 -7.32
CA GLY A 144 10.88 -0.60 -7.76
C GLY A 144 9.85 -1.29 -8.66
N PHE A 145 10.30 -2.30 -9.39
CA PHE A 145 9.48 -3.11 -10.27
C PHE A 145 9.75 -4.58 -9.99
N ALA A 146 8.70 -5.39 -9.97
CA ALA A 146 8.82 -6.84 -9.86
C ALA A 146 7.75 -7.52 -10.71
N LYS A 147 7.98 -8.80 -11.03
CA LYS A 147 6.90 -9.66 -11.51
C LYS A 147 5.89 -9.86 -10.39
N LEU A 148 4.61 -9.95 -10.75
CA LEU A 148 3.54 -10.26 -9.81
C LEU A 148 3.68 -11.73 -9.35
N ASP A 149 4.10 -11.91 -8.12
CA ASP A 149 4.05 -13.21 -7.45
C ASP A 149 2.70 -13.35 -6.74
N ARG A 150 1.81 -14.13 -7.36
CA ARG A 150 0.40 -14.27 -6.93
C ARG A 150 0.24 -14.84 -5.53
N ARG A 151 1.27 -15.49 -4.95
CA ARG A 151 1.25 -15.97 -3.56
C ARG A 151 1.02 -14.84 -2.55
N TRP A 152 1.42 -13.62 -2.88
CA TRP A 152 1.32 -12.46 -2.00
C TRP A 152 0.06 -11.63 -2.23
N VAL A 153 -0.76 -11.97 -3.22
CA VAL A 153 -2.09 -11.40 -3.38
C VAL A 153 -3.02 -12.09 -2.39
N TYR A 154 -3.88 -11.35 -1.70
CA TYR A 154 -4.85 -11.96 -0.82
C TYR A 154 -5.77 -12.92 -1.60
N SER A 155 -6.24 -13.99 -0.93
CA SER A 155 -7.25 -14.90 -1.52
C SER A 155 -8.63 -14.26 -1.54
N HIS A 156 -8.93 -13.43 -0.54
CA HIS A 156 -10.17 -12.71 -0.36
C HIS A 156 -9.87 -11.31 0.14
N TYR A 157 -10.72 -10.35 -0.21
CA TYR A 157 -10.76 -9.06 0.46
C TYR A 157 -11.90 -9.04 1.48
N PHE A 158 -11.71 -8.25 2.53
CA PHE A 158 -12.70 -8.02 3.55
C PHE A 158 -13.40 -6.68 3.33
N ASP A 159 -14.72 -6.69 3.15
CA ASP A 159 -15.53 -5.49 3.11
C ASP A 159 -15.92 -5.10 4.53
N ALA A 160 -15.29 -4.03 5.03
CA ALA A 160 -15.51 -3.53 6.38
C ALA A 160 -16.92 -2.93 6.60
N GLU A 161 -17.59 -2.50 5.53
CA GLU A 161 -18.92 -1.87 5.62
C GLU A 161 -20.01 -2.93 5.72
N THR A 162 -19.90 -4.01 4.95
CA THR A 162 -20.88 -5.11 4.95
C THR A 162 -20.46 -6.27 5.88
N ASN A 163 -19.23 -6.26 6.40
CA ASN A 163 -18.61 -7.36 7.15
C ASN A 163 -18.52 -8.67 6.33
N GLU A 164 -18.50 -8.55 5.01
CA GLU A 164 -18.43 -9.67 4.08
C GLU A 164 -16.99 -9.95 3.65
N ASN A 165 -16.77 -11.17 3.17
CA ASN A 165 -15.47 -11.62 2.70
C ASN A 165 -15.62 -12.22 1.31
N HIS A 166 -15.07 -11.56 0.31
CA HIS A 166 -15.29 -11.92 -1.10
C HIS A 166 -13.98 -12.34 -1.76
N PRO A 167 -14.02 -13.26 -2.73
CA PRO A 167 -12.82 -13.82 -3.34
C PRO A 167 -12.12 -12.83 -4.27
N ILE A 168 -10.80 -12.99 -4.39
CA ILE A 168 -9.96 -12.37 -5.42
C ILE A 168 -9.45 -13.48 -6.35
N LYS A 169 -9.85 -13.40 -7.61
CA LYS A 169 -9.64 -14.40 -8.65
C LYS A 169 -8.75 -13.84 -9.76
N PHE A 170 -8.04 -14.73 -10.43
CA PHE A 170 -7.35 -14.40 -11.68
C PHE A 170 -8.16 -14.90 -12.87
N SER A 171 -8.10 -14.20 -14.00
CA SER A 171 -8.89 -14.57 -15.19
C SER A 171 -8.41 -15.85 -15.89
N ASP A 172 -7.32 -16.47 -15.44
CA ASP A 172 -6.92 -17.82 -15.85
C ASP A 172 -7.44 -18.93 -14.91
N GLU A 173 -8.20 -18.57 -13.87
CA GLU A 173 -8.96 -19.53 -13.08
C GLU A 173 -10.29 -19.90 -13.80
N PRO A 174 -10.76 -21.16 -13.69
CA PRO A 174 -11.99 -21.60 -14.32
C PRO A 174 -13.21 -20.73 -13.96
N GLY A 175 -13.92 -20.25 -14.99
CA GLY A 175 -15.12 -19.43 -14.84
C GLY A 175 -14.88 -17.91 -14.87
N TYR A 176 -13.64 -17.46 -15.10
CA TYR A 176 -13.27 -16.05 -15.15
C TYR A 176 -12.55 -15.65 -16.45
N GLU A 177 -12.51 -16.52 -17.45
CA GLU A 177 -11.70 -16.36 -18.67
C GLU A 177 -12.16 -15.23 -19.59
N GLU A 178 -13.41 -14.79 -19.44
CA GLU A 178 -13.97 -13.68 -20.23
C GLU A 178 -13.49 -12.29 -19.78
N TYR A 179 -12.90 -12.17 -18.59
CA TYR A 179 -12.53 -10.87 -18.01
C TYR A 179 -11.08 -10.49 -18.36
N ASP A 180 -10.94 -9.54 -19.27
CA ASP A 180 -9.66 -8.94 -19.69
C ASP A 180 -9.37 -7.58 -19.02
N GLN A 181 -10.30 -7.08 -18.21
CA GLN A 181 -10.20 -5.86 -17.42
C GLN A 181 -10.35 -6.14 -15.92
N PRO A 182 -9.67 -5.37 -15.03
CA PRO A 182 -9.91 -5.44 -13.60
C PRO A 182 -11.37 -5.11 -13.28
N ILE A 183 -12.06 -6.03 -12.60
CA ILE A 183 -13.50 -5.87 -12.37
C ILE A 183 -13.93 -6.43 -11.01
N ARG A 184 -14.97 -5.80 -10.44
CA ARG A 184 -15.78 -6.35 -9.34
C ARG A 184 -17.11 -6.85 -9.92
N LEU A 185 -17.40 -8.13 -9.70
CA LEU A 185 -18.65 -8.77 -10.13
C LEU A 185 -19.80 -8.45 -9.16
N GLU A 186 -21.03 -8.77 -9.55
CA GLU A 186 -22.24 -8.50 -8.76
C GLU A 186 -22.22 -9.20 -7.38
N ASP A 187 -21.61 -10.38 -7.29
CA ASP A 187 -21.45 -11.15 -6.04
C ASP A 187 -20.29 -10.64 -5.15
N GLY A 188 -19.64 -9.56 -5.57
CA GLY A 188 -18.49 -8.95 -4.91
C GLY A 188 -17.14 -9.58 -5.28
N THR A 189 -17.08 -10.67 -6.04
CA THR A 189 -15.81 -11.26 -6.50
C THR A 189 -15.00 -10.23 -7.28
N ARG A 190 -13.70 -10.13 -7.00
CA ARG A 190 -12.78 -9.31 -7.80
C ARG A 190 -11.94 -10.17 -8.72
N VAL A 191 -11.83 -9.78 -9.98
CA VAL A 191 -11.08 -10.51 -11.00
C VAL A 191 -9.90 -9.67 -11.49
N ILE A 192 -8.70 -10.22 -11.37
CA ILE A 192 -7.45 -9.65 -11.89
C ILE A 192 -7.12 -10.34 -13.22
N PRO A 193 -7.02 -9.59 -14.34
CA PRO A 193 -6.63 -10.17 -15.61
C PRO A 193 -5.27 -10.87 -15.57
N LYS A 194 -5.17 -12.05 -16.18
CA LYS A 194 -3.92 -12.82 -16.23
C LYS A 194 -2.78 -12.08 -16.93
N GLU A 195 -3.06 -11.08 -17.75
CA GLU A 195 -2.06 -10.24 -18.43
C GLU A 195 -1.37 -9.26 -17.47
N MET A 196 -1.94 -9.00 -16.29
CA MET A 196 -1.34 -8.15 -15.25
C MET A 196 -0.22 -8.91 -14.51
N GLN A 197 0.98 -8.87 -15.09
CA GLN A 197 2.13 -9.68 -14.65
C GLN A 197 3.19 -8.91 -13.86
N ASN A 198 3.00 -7.61 -13.62
CA ASN A 198 4.00 -6.75 -13.00
C ASN A 198 3.39 -5.93 -11.87
N VAL A 199 4.21 -5.62 -10.87
CA VAL A 199 3.89 -4.69 -9.78
C VAL A 199 4.86 -3.51 -9.81
N VAL A 200 4.32 -2.31 -9.60
CA VAL A 200 5.09 -1.10 -9.34
C VAL A 200 5.06 -0.87 -7.84
N VAL A 201 6.22 -0.90 -7.18
CA VAL A 201 6.34 -0.69 -5.74
C VAL A 201 6.85 0.71 -5.51
N MET A 202 6.09 1.54 -4.79
CA MET A 202 6.48 2.90 -4.44
C MET A 202 6.73 2.99 -2.94
N LEU A 203 7.82 3.63 -2.55
CA LEU A 203 8.17 3.89 -1.17
C LEU A 203 7.99 5.37 -0.87
N HIS A 204 7.39 5.64 0.28
CA HIS A 204 7.25 6.98 0.83
C HIS A 204 8.01 7.04 2.15
N GLU A 205 8.92 7.99 2.25
CA GLU A 205 9.72 8.21 3.43
C GLU A 205 8.84 8.68 4.59
N TRP A 206 8.93 7.96 5.70
CA TRP A 206 8.17 8.24 6.90
C TRP A 206 8.82 9.41 7.65
N GLY A 207 8.19 10.59 7.58
CA GLY A 207 8.59 11.74 8.38
C GLY A 207 10.00 12.27 8.07
N LYS A 208 10.32 12.45 6.79
CA LYS A 208 11.59 13.04 6.33
C LYS A 208 12.00 14.24 7.18
N ASP A 209 13.26 14.25 7.61
CA ASP A 209 13.88 15.27 8.46
C ASP A 209 13.29 15.37 9.89
N VAL A 210 12.54 14.35 10.34
CA VAL A 210 12.02 14.24 11.71
C VAL A 210 12.43 12.89 12.30
N GLU A 211 13.03 12.90 13.48
CA GLU A 211 13.40 11.67 14.23
C GLU A 211 12.17 11.01 14.88
N GLY A 212 11.12 10.76 14.09
CA GLY A 212 9.80 10.30 14.55
C GLY A 212 9.82 8.99 15.32
N THR A 213 10.78 8.10 15.03
CA THR A 213 10.96 6.82 15.73
C THR A 213 11.37 7.00 17.18
N GLU A 214 12.21 8.00 17.47
CA GLU A 214 12.71 8.25 18.83
C GLU A 214 11.62 8.78 19.76
N HIS A 215 10.57 9.34 19.17
CA HIS A 215 9.39 9.82 19.87
C HIS A 215 8.29 8.77 20.03
N ALA A 216 8.49 7.52 19.58
CA ALA A 216 7.49 6.48 19.78
C ALA A 216 7.31 6.18 21.28
N PRO A 217 6.08 5.94 21.78
CA PRO A 217 4.79 5.86 21.08
C PRO A 217 3.94 7.14 21.24
N THR A 218 4.49 8.32 20.97
CA THR A 218 3.75 9.60 21.11
C THR A 218 2.86 9.92 19.91
N LEU A 219 2.02 10.96 20.04
CA LEU A 219 1.12 11.41 18.98
C LEU A 219 1.87 11.96 17.76
N LEU A 220 3.10 12.46 17.94
CA LEU A 220 3.94 12.88 16.81
C LEU A 220 4.24 11.70 15.87
N THR A 221 4.63 10.56 16.43
CA THR A 221 4.90 9.32 15.69
C THR A 221 3.66 8.83 14.93
N GLU A 222 2.49 8.95 15.55
CA GLU A 222 1.21 8.62 14.91
C GLU A 222 0.91 9.56 13.74
N GLY A 223 0.98 10.88 13.94
CA GLY A 223 0.74 11.87 12.89
C GLY A 223 1.68 11.74 11.70
N LEU A 224 2.96 11.39 11.92
CA LEU A 224 3.89 11.08 10.83
C LEU A 224 3.49 9.83 10.04
N SER A 225 2.91 8.84 10.70
CA SER A 225 2.41 7.60 10.06
C SER A 225 1.18 7.88 9.23
N THR A 226 0.22 8.64 9.77
CA THR A 226 -0.96 9.12 9.06
C THR A 226 -0.56 9.95 7.85
N LEU A 227 0.41 10.86 7.99
CA LEU A 227 0.94 11.66 6.88
C LEU A 227 1.55 10.81 5.76
N ALA A 228 2.28 9.75 6.09
CA ALA A 228 2.83 8.85 5.08
C ALA A 228 1.73 8.19 4.27
N TYR A 229 0.66 7.67 4.91
CA TYR A 229 -0.51 7.14 4.19
C TYR A 229 -1.23 8.21 3.37
N ALA A 230 -1.38 9.42 3.91
CA ALA A 230 -2.02 10.53 3.21
C ALA A 230 -1.27 10.93 1.93
N ARG A 231 0.06 10.82 1.92
CA ARG A 231 0.91 11.03 0.73
C ARG A 231 0.81 9.87 -0.26
N MET A 232 0.64 8.64 0.20
CA MET A 232 0.47 7.47 -0.69
C MET A 232 -0.78 7.61 -1.56
N ALA A 233 -1.90 8.07 -1.00
CA ALA A 233 -3.20 8.11 -1.69
C ALA A 233 -3.17 8.84 -3.06
N PRO A 234 -2.71 10.11 -3.17
CA PRO A 234 -2.66 10.81 -4.45
C PRO A 234 -1.62 10.23 -5.41
N THR A 235 -0.44 9.81 -4.91
CA THR A 235 0.60 9.20 -5.74
C THR A 235 0.10 7.90 -6.37
N LEU A 236 -0.57 7.07 -5.58
CA LEU A 236 -1.15 5.81 -6.02
C LEU A 236 -2.21 6.01 -7.12
N TRP A 237 -3.15 6.93 -6.88
CA TRP A 237 -4.18 7.28 -7.85
C TRP A 237 -3.58 7.80 -9.16
N MET A 238 -2.68 8.79 -9.10
CA MET A 238 -2.06 9.38 -10.29
C MET A 238 -1.22 8.35 -11.06
N MET A 239 -0.54 7.43 -10.37
CA MET A 239 0.24 6.39 -11.03
C MET A 239 -0.65 5.40 -11.79
N ALA A 240 -1.75 4.96 -11.17
CA ALA A 240 -2.73 4.09 -11.84
C ALA A 240 -3.36 4.79 -13.06
N GLU A 241 -3.78 6.06 -12.90
CA GLU A 241 -4.34 6.86 -14.00
C GLU A 241 -3.33 7.12 -15.10
N PHE A 242 -2.05 7.34 -14.78
CA PHE A 242 -1.00 7.49 -15.79
C PHE A 242 -0.84 6.22 -16.63
N ILE A 243 -0.80 5.04 -15.99
CA ILE A 243 -0.71 3.75 -16.69
C ILE A 243 -1.96 3.50 -17.55
N ARG A 244 -3.15 3.84 -17.05
CA ARG A 244 -4.41 3.77 -17.80
C ARG A 244 -4.43 4.73 -18.99
N GLY A 245 -3.90 5.94 -18.81
CA GLY A 245 -3.72 6.93 -19.87
C GLY A 245 -2.75 6.46 -20.97
N LEU A 246 -1.77 5.62 -20.64
CA LEU A 246 -0.93 4.94 -21.63
C LEU A 246 -1.65 3.77 -22.34
N GLY A 247 -2.89 3.46 -21.96
CA GLY A 247 -3.72 2.40 -22.53
C GLY A 247 -3.56 1.03 -21.88
N TYR A 248 -2.92 0.92 -20.71
CA TYR A 248 -2.73 -0.34 -19.98
C TYR A 248 -3.71 -0.47 -18.80
N ASN A 249 -3.97 -1.70 -18.36
CA ASN A 249 -4.72 -1.92 -17.12
C ASN A 249 -3.83 -1.59 -15.92
N ALA A 250 -4.41 -0.97 -14.90
CA ALA A 250 -3.73 -0.70 -13.63
C ALA A 250 -4.69 -0.89 -12.47
N ILE A 251 -4.19 -1.52 -11.40
CA ILE A 251 -4.86 -1.61 -10.10
C ILE A 251 -3.98 -0.85 -9.11
N PRO A 252 -4.49 0.21 -8.46
CA PRO A 252 -3.84 0.87 -7.33
C PRO A 252 -3.80 -0.04 -6.09
#